data_AF-A0AAE1EQZ7-F1
#
_entry.id   AF-A0AAE1EQZ7-F1
#
_cell.length_a   1.000
_cell.length_b   1.000
_cell.length_c   1.000
_cell.angle_alpha   90.00
_cell.angle_beta   90.00
_cell.angle_gamma   90.00
#
_symmetry.space_group_name_H-M   'P 1'
#
loop_
_entity.id
_entity.type
_entity.pdbx_description
1 polymer ?
#
loop_
_entity_poly.entity_id
_entity_poly.type
_entity_poly.pdbx_seq_one_letter_code
_entity_poly.pdbx_strand_id
1 'polypeptide(L)'
;MVRSLKAECFNDSSVSCIPQIREFTASKGRVEPELENPEWIMKLAFLTDLTCHLNALNLKLQGRDKHPAAMLGVVTAFQNKITSLVIPDKQFVHFPSLKKNHT
;
A
#
# COMPACT_ATOMS: atom_id res chain seq x y z
N MET A 1 8.56 -18.60 10.95
CA MET A 1 8.22 -18.80 9.52
C MET A 1 7.15 -17.78 9.15
N VAL A 2 7.53 -16.68 8.50
CA VAL A 2 6.56 -15.67 8.06
C VAL A 2 5.74 -16.28 6.93
N ARG A 3 4.43 -16.42 7.11
CA ARG A 3 3.54 -16.90 6.05
C ARG A 3 3.47 -15.82 4.98
N SER A 4 4.08 -16.06 3.82
CA SER A 4 3.98 -15.16 2.68
C SER A 4 2.51 -15.06 2.27
N LEU A 5 1.93 -13.87 2.45
CA LEU A 5 0.68 -13.51 1.77
C LEU A 5 0.94 -13.67 0.27
N LYS A 6 0.04 -14.39 -0.42
CA LYS A 6 0.15 -14.70 -1.85
C LYS A 6 0.57 -13.45 -2.62
N ALA A 7 1.44 -13.63 -3.62
CA ALA A 7 2.02 -12.54 -4.42
C ALA A 7 1.02 -11.89 -5.40
N GLU A 8 -0.28 -12.06 -5.15
CA GLU A 8 -1.34 -11.28 -5.74
C GLU A 8 -1.27 -9.90 -5.06
N CYS A 9 -0.63 -8.93 -5.70
CA CYS A 9 -0.77 -7.52 -5.31
C CYS A 9 -2.27 -7.22 -5.20
N PHE A 10 -2.68 -6.54 -4.13
CA PHE A 10 -4.07 -6.10 -3.95
C PHE A 10 -4.35 -4.93 -4.91
N ASN A 11 -4.42 -5.27 -6.20
CA ASN A 11 -4.35 -4.31 -7.30
C ASN A 11 -5.73 -3.72 -7.65
N ASP A 12 -6.80 -4.30 -7.09
CA ASP A 12 -8.10 -3.67 -6.92
C ASP A 12 -8.09 -2.93 -5.58
N SER A 13 -7.59 -1.68 -5.59
CA SER A 13 -7.54 -0.70 -4.49
C SER A 13 -8.30 -1.08 -3.21
N SER A 14 -7.68 -1.03 -2.02
CA SER A 14 -8.35 -1.28 -0.73
C SER A 14 -9.60 -0.42 -0.48
N VAL A 15 -9.70 0.74 -1.15
CA VAL A 15 -10.87 1.61 -1.19
C VAL A 15 -12.11 0.91 -1.81
N SER A 16 -11.92 -0.06 -2.72
CA SER A 16 -12.97 -0.85 -3.39
C SER A 16 -13.88 -1.60 -2.40
N CYS A 17 -13.34 -2.03 -1.27
CA CYS A 17 -14.11 -2.72 -0.23
C CYS A 17 -14.75 -1.77 0.80
N ILE A 18 -14.42 -0.47 0.83
CA ILE A 18 -14.97 0.48 1.81
C ILE A 18 -16.51 0.58 1.76
N PRO A 19 -17.19 0.59 0.59
CA PRO A 19 -18.65 0.56 0.54
C PRO A 19 -19.25 -0.66 1.25
N GLN A 20 -18.66 -1.84 1.09
CA GLN A 20 -19.11 -3.09 1.71
C GLN A 20 -18.83 -3.10 3.22
N ILE A 21 -17.66 -2.58 3.64
CA ILE A 21 -17.30 -2.43 5.05
C ILE A 21 -18.27 -1.47 5.75
N ARG A 22 -18.62 -0.36 5.11
CA ARG A 22 -19.60 0.62 5.62
C ARG A 22 -21.00 0.03 5.74
N GLU A 23 -21.46 -0.72 4.74
CA GLU A 23 -22.75 -1.43 4.81
C GLU A 23 -22.76 -2.46 5.96
N PHE A 24 -21.65 -3.19 6.13
CA PHE A 24 -21.49 -4.12 7.23
C PHE A 24 -21.49 -3.42 8.61
N THR A 25 -20.75 -2.33 8.82
CA THR A 25 -20.75 -1.61 10.10
C THR A 25 -22.12 -0.98 10.40
N ALA A 26 -22.76 -0.38 9.40
CA ALA A 26 -24.13 0.14 9.51
C ALA A 26 -25.13 -0.96 9.91
N SER A 27 -25.02 -2.17 9.35
CA SER A 27 -25.84 -3.33 9.74
C SER A 27 -25.65 -3.78 11.20
N LYS A 28 -24.55 -3.36 11.84
CA LYS A 28 -24.25 -3.58 13.27
C LYS A 28 -24.58 -2.37 14.14
N GLY A 29 -25.24 -1.34 13.61
CA GLY A 29 -25.53 -0.10 14.32
C GLY A 29 -24.30 0.74 14.64
N ARG A 30 -23.20 0.58 13.89
CA ARG A 30 -21.96 1.34 14.04
C ARG A 30 -21.74 2.25 12.84
N VAL A 31 -21.23 3.44 13.12
CA VAL A 31 -20.78 4.41 12.12
C VAL A 31 -19.36 4.77 12.48
N GLU A 32 -18.40 4.29 11.70
CA GLU A 32 -16.97 4.58 11.83
C GLU A 32 -16.63 5.79 10.91
N PRO A 33 -16.50 7.03 11.45
CA PRO A 33 -16.39 8.27 10.67
C PRO A 33 -15.15 8.34 9.77
N GLU A 34 -14.13 7.54 10.08
CA GLU A 34 -12.96 7.29 9.24
C GLU A 34 -13.32 6.83 7.82
N LEU A 35 -14.41 6.06 7.65
CA LEU A 35 -14.85 5.54 6.35
C LEU A 35 -15.52 6.60 5.46
N GLU A 36 -15.82 7.78 6.00
CA GLU A 36 -16.31 8.96 5.27
C GLU A 36 -15.23 10.05 5.14
N ASN A 37 -14.09 9.91 5.82
CA ASN A 37 -13.00 10.90 5.78
C ASN A 37 -12.07 10.64 4.59
N PRO A 38 -12.03 11.50 3.55
CA PRO A 38 -11.21 11.28 2.36
C PRO A 38 -9.71 11.27 2.65
N GLU A 39 -9.22 12.01 3.65
CA GLU A 39 -7.81 12.00 4.05
C GLU A 39 -7.44 10.67 4.72
N TRP A 40 -8.35 10.11 5.52
CA TRP A 40 -8.15 8.80 6.15
C TRP A 40 -8.16 7.68 5.11
N ILE A 41 -9.12 7.70 4.18
CA ILE A 41 -9.19 6.76 3.05
C ILE A 41 -7.91 6.84 2.21
N MET A 42 -7.40 8.04 1.94
CA MET A 42 -6.14 8.26 1.24
C MET A 42 -4.94 7.67 1.99
N LYS A 43 -4.86 7.85 3.31
CA LYS A 43 -3.82 7.23 4.16
C LYS A 43 -3.93 5.70 4.16
N LEU A 44 -5.13 5.13 4.22
CA LEU A 44 -5.35 3.69 4.14
C LEU A 44 -4.90 3.11 2.78
N ALA A 45 -5.24 3.79 1.68
CA ALA A 45 -4.80 3.41 0.33
C ALA A 45 -3.26 3.41 0.25
N PHE A 46 -2.61 4.49 0.70
CA PHE A 46 -1.15 4.59 0.75
C PHE A 46 -0.50 3.47 1.58
N LEU A 47 -1.03 3.16 2.76
CA LEU A 47 -0.54 2.08 3.62
C LEU A 47 -0.72 0.70 2.97
N THR A 48 -1.80 0.51 2.18
CA THR A 48 -2.04 -0.73 1.43
C THR A 48 -1.01 -0.89 0.31
N ASP A 49 -0.79 0.15 -0.49
CA ASP A 49 0.20 0.18 -1.58
C ASP A 49 1.62 -0.08 -1.03
N LEU A 50 1.97 0.58 0.08
CA LEU A 50 3.23 0.38 0.79
C LEU A 50 3.38 -1.07 1.28
N THR A 51 2.33 -1.66 1.83
CA THR A 51 2.33 -3.06 2.30
C THR A 51 2.48 -4.04 1.14
N CYS A 52 1.85 -3.78 -0.01
CA CYS A 52 2.06 -4.57 -1.23
C CYS A 52 3.51 -4.49 -1.72
N HIS A 53 4.11 -3.30 -1.70
CA HIS A 53 5.53 -3.12 -2.03
C HIS A 53 6.47 -3.80 -1.02
N LEU A 54 6.14 -3.81 0.28
CA LEU A 54 6.87 -4.57 1.30
C LEU A 54 6.77 -6.08 1.08
N ASN A 55 5.61 -6.61 0.67
CA ASN A 55 5.47 -8.03 0.32
C ASN A 55 6.32 -8.39 -0.90
N ALA A 56 6.31 -7.55 -1.94
CA ALA A 56 7.16 -7.71 -3.12
C ALA A 56 8.66 -7.62 -2.79
N LEU A 57 9.07 -6.75 -1.85
CA LEU A 57 10.44 -6.71 -1.31
C LEU A 57 10.79 -8.02 -0.59
N ASN A 58 9.95 -8.45 0.35
CA ASN A 58 10.14 -9.67 1.13
C ASN A 58 10.34 -10.89 0.22
N LEU A 59 9.51 -11.05 -0.82
CA LEU A 59 9.66 -12.11 -1.83
C LEU A 59 10.96 -11.98 -2.65
N LYS A 60 11.43 -10.75 -2.93
CA LYS A 60 12.73 -10.52 -3.60
C LYS A 60 13.94 -10.79 -2.70
N LEU A 61 13.78 -10.74 -1.38
CA LEU A 61 14.84 -11.05 -0.40
C LEU A 61 14.85 -12.52 0.03
N GLN A 62 13.71 -13.22 -0.04
CA GLN A 62 13.64 -14.66 0.20
C GLN A 62 14.25 -15.50 -0.93
N GLY A 63 14.79 -16.67 -0.58
CA GLY A 63 15.45 -17.63 -1.49
C GLY A 63 16.83 -18.04 -0.97
N ARG A 64 17.26 -19.28 -1.24
CA ARG A 64 18.56 -19.80 -0.75
C ARG A 64 19.77 -19.19 -1.46
N ASP A 65 19.61 -18.78 -2.71
CA ASP A 65 20.73 -18.42 -3.60
C ASP A 65 20.87 -16.89 -3.79
N LYS A 66 20.48 -16.11 -2.78
CA LYS A 66 20.54 -14.65 -2.81
C LYS A 66 21.92 -14.16 -2.37
N HIS A 67 22.72 -13.66 -3.32
CA HIS A 67 24.01 -13.04 -3.00
C HIS A 67 23.81 -11.72 -2.20
N PRO A 68 24.54 -11.47 -1.09
CA PRO A 68 24.30 -10.31 -0.22
C PRO A 68 24.35 -8.94 -0.92
N ALA A 69 25.26 -8.72 -1.87
CA ALA A 69 25.31 -7.45 -2.60
C ALA A 69 24.06 -7.22 -3.50
N ALA A 70 23.45 -8.29 -4.02
CA ALA A 70 22.20 -8.20 -4.77
C ALA A 70 21.01 -7.89 -3.84
N MET A 71 20.98 -8.46 -2.63
CA MET A 71 19.99 -8.12 -1.61
C MET A 71 20.10 -6.65 -1.19
N LEU A 72 21.32 -6.16 -0.96
CA LEU A 72 21.57 -4.75 -0.65
C LEU A 72 21.05 -3.82 -1.74
N GLY A 73 21.35 -4.09 -3.02
CA GLY A 73 20.82 -3.31 -4.14
C GLY A 73 19.29 -3.27 -4.18
N VAL A 74 18.61 -4.38 -3.88
CA VAL A 74 17.14 -4.44 -3.79
C VAL A 74 16.60 -3.60 -2.61
N VAL A 75 17.26 -3.64 -1.45
CA VAL A 75 16.89 -2.81 -0.27
C VAL A 75 17.10 -1.32 -0.55
N THR A 76 18.26 -0.92 -1.10
CA THR A 76 18.55 0.47 -1.42
C THR A 76 17.60 1.03 -2.48
N ALA A 77 17.27 0.26 -3.52
CA ALA A 77 16.27 0.67 -4.51
C ALA A 77 14.87 0.86 -3.88
N PHE A 78 14.51 0.01 -2.91
CA PHE A 78 13.25 0.12 -2.18
C PHE A 78 13.22 1.33 -1.22
N GLN A 79 14.32 1.61 -0.52
CA GLN A 79 14.46 2.81 0.32
C GLN A 79 14.29 4.08 -0.52
N ASN A 80 15.01 4.19 -1.64
CA ASN A 80 14.87 5.31 -2.58
C ASN A 80 13.42 5.46 -3.07
N LYS A 81 12.72 4.35 -3.32
CA LYS A 81 11.30 4.37 -3.67
C LYS A 81 10.45 4.95 -2.54
N ILE A 82 10.53 4.43 -1.31
CA ILE A 82 9.77 4.98 -0.17
C ILE A 82 10.06 6.46 0.03
N THR A 83 11.33 6.86 0.04
CA THR A 83 11.74 8.26 0.23
C THR A 83 11.09 9.17 -0.83
N SER A 84 10.95 8.72 -2.07
CA SER A 84 10.25 9.46 -3.13
C SER A 84 8.71 9.49 -2.99
N LEU A 85 8.10 8.63 -2.17
CA LEU A 85 6.65 8.62 -1.94
C LEU A 85 6.25 9.38 -0.66
N VAL A 86 7.18 9.54 0.29
CA VAL A 86 6.96 10.18 1.59
C VAL A 86 7.39 11.66 1.60
N ILE A 87 8.34 12.07 0.75
CA ILE A 87 8.77 13.48 0.65
C ILE A 87 7.91 14.22 -0.39
N PRO A 88 7.05 15.18 -0.01
CA PRO A 88 6.04 15.78 -0.91
C PRO A 88 6.62 16.56 -2.10
N ASP A 89 7.83 17.11 -1.98
CA ASP A 89 8.46 17.96 -3.01
C ASP A 89 8.92 17.21 -4.27
N LYS A 90 8.73 15.88 -4.33
CA LYS A 90 8.99 15.07 -5.53
C LYS A 90 7.74 14.36 -6.02
N GLN A 91 6.78 15.17 -6.48
CA GLN A 91 5.60 14.84 -7.30
C GLN A 91 5.02 13.41 -7.14
N PHE A 92 3.76 13.33 -6.71
CA PHE A 92 2.95 12.10 -6.70
C PHE A 92 2.57 11.55 -8.09
N VAL A 93 3.46 11.65 -9.10
CA VAL A 93 3.23 11.21 -10.49
C VAL A 93 2.89 9.71 -10.61
N HIS A 94 3.28 8.89 -9.63
CA HIS A 94 3.20 7.43 -9.67
C HIS A 94 1.96 6.80 -8.99
N PHE A 95 1.06 7.57 -8.39
CA PHE A 95 -0.20 7.05 -7.83
C PHE A 95 -1.40 7.45 -8.69
N PRO A 96 -1.95 6.57 -9.54
CA PRO A 96 -3.17 6.86 -10.30
C PRO A 96 -4.37 7.18 -9.39
N SER A 97 -4.44 6.51 -8.23
CA SER A 97 -5.48 6.67 -7.21
C SER A 97 -5.55 8.07 -6.59
N LEU A 98 -4.44 8.82 -6.58
CA LEU A 98 -4.35 10.18 -6.01
C LEU A 98 -4.64 11.29 -7.04
N LYS A 99 -4.86 10.96 -8.31
CA LYS A 99 -5.11 11.96 -9.37
C LYS A 99 -6.59 12.29 -9.58
N LYS A 100 -7.50 11.65 -8.84
CA LYS A 100 -8.92 11.98 -8.81
C LYS A 100 -9.16 12.88 -7.58
N ASN A 101 -9.88 13.99 -7.79
CA ASN A 101 -10.29 15.02 -6.81
C ASN A 101 -9.46 16.31 -6.73
N HIS A 102 -9.04 16.85 -7.89
CA HIS A 102 -8.75 18.29 -8.02
C HIS A 102 -9.64 18.90 -9.12
N THR A 103 -10.84 19.33 -8.71
CA THR A 103 -11.74 20.31 -9.33
C THR A 103 -12.50 20.99 -8.22
#